data_AF-A0A2P5P6T7-F1
#
_entry.id   AF-A0A2P5P6T7-F1
#
_cell.length_a   1.000
_cell.length_b   1.000
_cell.length_c   1.000
_cell.angle_alpha   90.00
_cell.angle_beta   90.00
_cell.angle_gamma   90.00
#
_symmetry.space_group_name_H-M   'P 1'
#
loop_
_entity.id
_entity.type
_entity.pdbx_description
1 polymer ?
#
loop_
_entity_poly.entity_id
_entity_poly.type
_entity_poly.pdbx_seq_one_letter_code
_entity_poly.pdbx_strand_id
1 'polypeptide(L)'
;MTVNEAHNIADKLRIEWDEFENDYLDGAWPGTRTVLLGHREGHCVFLEAQPDNRVFFCRIQKFKPESCIQWNADADKKDCQEGLEQLWDLGTDAEGQFTGDPGKVRELNAFLETLNPER
;
A
#
# COMPACT_ATOMS: atom_id res chain seq x y z
N MET A 1 6.41 -3.94 10.94
CA MET A 1 5.58 -4.97 11.61
C MET A 1 6.34 -5.56 12.78
N THR A 2 5.69 -6.31 13.66
CA THR A 2 6.37 -7.06 14.73
C THR A 2 7.12 -8.28 14.17
N VAL A 3 8.14 -8.76 14.89
CA VAL A 3 8.86 -10.00 14.51
C VAL A 3 7.91 -11.21 14.45
N ASN A 4 6.92 -11.28 15.35
CA ASN A 4 5.93 -12.36 15.35
C ASN A 4 5.04 -12.34 14.10
N GLU A 5 4.60 -11.16 13.64
CA GLU A 5 3.87 -11.04 12.37
C GLU A 5 4.73 -11.50 11.19
N ALA A 6 6.02 -11.15 11.18
CA ALA A 6 6.95 -11.56 10.14
C ALA A 6 7.11 -13.10 10.08
N HIS A 7 7.31 -13.76 11.23
CA HIS A 7 7.34 -15.22 11.29
C HIS A 7 6.05 -15.85 10.79
N ASN A 8 4.89 -15.34 11.21
CA ASN A 8 3.61 -15.85 10.73
C ASN A 8 3.47 -15.68 9.21
N ILE A 9 3.96 -14.58 8.62
CA ILE A 9 3.96 -14.43 7.16
C ILE A 9 4.87 -15.46 6.49
N ALA A 10 6.10 -15.67 7.00
CA ALA A 10 7.03 -16.67 6.46
C ALA A 10 6.41 -18.08 6.49
N ASP A 11 5.80 -18.46 7.62
CA ASP A 11 5.10 -19.75 7.79
C ASP A 11 3.96 -19.91 6.78
N LYS A 12 3.17 -18.86 6.56
CA LYS A 12 2.05 -18.88 5.60
C LYS A 12 2.52 -18.93 4.15
N LEU A 13 3.67 -18.33 3.85
CA LEU A 13 4.33 -18.42 2.55
C LEU A 13 5.07 -19.74 2.34
N ARG A 14 5.27 -20.53 3.41
CA ARG A 14 6.03 -21.78 3.43
C ARG A 14 7.48 -21.60 2.99
N ILE A 15 8.12 -20.55 3.49
CA ILE A 15 9.54 -20.30 3.31
C ILE A 15 10.24 -20.28 4.67
N GLU A 16 11.52 -20.60 4.68
CA GLU A 16 12.32 -20.59 5.90
C GLU A 16 12.55 -19.16 6.39
N TRP A 17 12.76 -18.99 7.70
CA TRP A 17 12.98 -17.67 8.28
C TRP A 17 14.20 -16.97 7.68
N ASP A 18 15.32 -17.67 7.50
CA ASP A 18 16.54 -17.09 6.94
C ASP A 18 16.32 -16.59 5.50
N GLU A 19 15.48 -17.27 4.71
CA GLU A 19 15.08 -16.80 3.39
C GLU A 19 14.21 -15.54 3.51
N PHE A 20 13.21 -15.56 4.40
CA PHE A 20 12.34 -14.41 4.62
C PHE A 20 13.13 -13.16 5.05
N GLU A 21 14.06 -13.31 5.99
CA GLU A 21 14.89 -12.23 6.51
C GLU A 21 15.77 -11.61 5.43
N ASN A 22 16.42 -12.43 4.60
CA ASN A 22 17.29 -11.93 3.54
C ASN A 22 16.52 -11.29 2.37
N ASP A 23 15.37 -11.86 2.00
CA ASP A 23 14.71 -11.52 0.74
C ASP A 23 13.55 -10.52 0.89
N TYR A 24 12.97 -10.40 2.09
CA TYR A 24 11.75 -9.63 2.32
C TYR A 24 11.89 -8.50 3.34
N LEU A 25 12.95 -8.50 4.17
CA LEU A 25 13.17 -7.46 5.17
C LEU A 25 14.20 -6.43 4.71
N ASP A 26 14.07 -5.21 5.24
CA ASP A 26 15.09 -4.17 5.09
C ASP A 26 16.19 -4.39 6.14
N GLY A 27 17.35 -4.88 5.68
CA GLY A 27 18.51 -5.15 6.54
C GLY A 27 19.15 -3.90 7.17
N ALA A 28 18.82 -2.69 6.70
CA ALA A 28 19.27 -1.44 7.33
C ALA A 28 18.41 -1.05 8.54
N TRP A 29 17.29 -1.75 8.78
CA TRP A 29 16.39 -1.44 9.89
C TRP A 29 17.03 -1.82 11.24
N PRO A 30 17.20 -0.87 12.19
CA PRO A 30 17.91 -1.13 13.44
C PRO A 30 17.04 -1.78 14.53
N GLY A 31 15.75 -2.05 14.24
CA GLY A 31 14.78 -2.49 15.23
C GLY A 31 14.98 -3.94 15.66
N THR A 32 14.95 -4.19 16.97
CA THR A 32 15.08 -5.56 17.55
C THR A 32 13.73 -6.21 17.87
N ARG A 33 12.64 -5.44 17.89
CA ARG A 33 11.27 -5.91 18.17
C ARG A 33 10.33 -5.78 16.99
N THR A 34 10.72 -4.97 16.02
CA THR A 34 10.00 -4.70 14.80
C THR A 34 10.95 -4.84 13.64
N VAL A 35 10.41 -5.30 12.52
CA VAL A 35 11.10 -5.38 11.25
C VAL A 35 10.39 -4.50 10.23
N LEU A 36 11.17 -3.98 9.30
CA LEU A 36 10.67 -3.23 8.16
C LEU A 36 10.71 -4.12 6.93
N LEU A 37 9.65 -4.07 6.11
CA LEU A 37 9.65 -4.75 4.82
C LEU A 37 10.56 -4.00 3.86
N GLY A 38 11.35 -4.77 3.10
CA GLY A 38 12.06 -4.24 1.96
C GLY A 38 11.13 -3.83 0.83
N HIS A 39 11.67 -3.08 -0.10
CA HIS A 39 11.03 -2.74 -1.37
C HIS A 39 11.80 -3.38 -2.52
N ARG A 40 11.09 -3.83 -3.56
CA ARG A 40 11.67 -4.28 -4.82
C ARG A 40 11.18 -3.35 -5.92
N GLU A 41 12.10 -2.74 -6.65
CA GLU A 41 11.80 -1.81 -7.75
C GLU A 41 10.85 -0.65 -7.33
N GLY A 42 10.98 -0.17 -6.09
CA GLY A 42 10.13 0.90 -5.56
C GLY A 42 8.75 0.45 -5.05
N HIS A 43 8.44 -0.84 -5.10
CA HIS A 43 7.17 -1.40 -4.65
C HIS A 43 7.34 -2.34 -3.45
N CYS A 44 6.25 -2.56 -2.72
CA CYS A 44 6.24 -3.53 -1.61
C CYS A 44 6.67 -4.92 -2.12
N VAL A 45 7.56 -5.58 -1.39
CA VAL A 45 8.15 -6.88 -1.75
C VAL A 45 7.14 -8.03 -1.97
N PHE A 46 5.91 -7.87 -1.49
CA PHE A 46 4.83 -8.85 -1.69
C PHE A 46 3.90 -8.56 -2.87
N LEU A 47 4.15 -7.50 -3.64
CA LEU A 47 3.38 -7.20 -4.84
C LEU A 47 3.94 -7.98 -6.03
N GLU A 48 3.08 -8.78 -6.67
CA GLU A 48 3.37 -9.49 -7.91
C GLU A 48 2.59 -8.88 -9.07
N ALA A 49 3.29 -8.45 -10.11
CA ALA A 49 2.68 -7.99 -11.35
C ALA A 49 1.89 -9.14 -12.00
N GLN A 50 0.67 -8.85 -12.40
CA GLN A 50 -0.15 -9.76 -13.22
C GLN A 50 0.28 -9.67 -14.69
N PRO A 51 -0.11 -10.63 -15.55
CA PRO A 51 0.29 -10.64 -16.96
C PRO A 51 0.01 -9.35 -17.76
N ASP A 52 -0.92 -8.51 -17.28
CA ASP A 52 -1.25 -7.22 -17.88
C ASP A 52 -0.41 -6.03 -17.37
N ASN A 53 0.52 -6.27 -16.43
CA ASN A 53 1.37 -5.31 -15.71
C ASN A 53 0.65 -4.11 -15.08
N ARG A 54 -0.68 -4.10 -15.09
CA ARG A 54 -1.52 -3.02 -14.54
C ARG A 54 -2.17 -3.43 -13.23
N VAL A 55 -2.27 -4.73 -12.98
CA VAL A 55 -2.77 -5.28 -11.74
C VAL A 55 -1.59 -5.86 -10.95
N PHE A 56 -1.50 -5.51 -9.67
CA PHE A 56 -0.60 -6.15 -8.73
C PHE A 56 -1.42 -6.97 -7.74
N PHE A 57 -1.02 -8.22 -7.51
CA PHE A 57 -1.57 -9.03 -6.43
C PHE A 57 -0.63 -9.04 -5.24
N CYS A 58 -1.20 -8.75 -4.07
CA CYS A 58 -0.50 -8.90 -2.80
C CYS A 58 -0.51 -10.39 -2.41
N ARG A 59 0.64 -11.04 -2.45
CA ARG A 59 0.79 -12.47 -2.10
C ARG A 59 0.29 -12.80 -0.69
N ILE A 60 0.40 -11.83 0.21
CA ILE A 60 0.04 -11.96 1.62
C ILE A 60 -1.35 -11.39 1.93
N GLN A 61 -2.19 -11.13 0.91
CA GLN A 61 -3.50 -10.47 1.08
C GLN A 61 -4.36 -11.05 2.20
N LYS A 62 -4.34 -12.37 2.38
CA LYS A 62 -5.18 -13.10 3.35
C LYS A 62 -4.64 -13.08 4.78
N PHE A 63 -3.39 -12.67 4.97
CA PHE A 63 -2.67 -12.72 6.25
C PHE A 63 -1.69 -11.54 6.36
N LYS A 64 -2.14 -10.36 5.90
CA LYS A 64 -1.36 -9.13 5.96
C LYS A 64 -1.05 -8.75 7.41
N PRO A 65 0.06 -8.04 7.66
CA PRO A 65 0.32 -7.45 8.97
C PRO A 65 -0.74 -6.38 9.29
N GLU A 66 -0.92 -6.10 10.59
CA GLU A 66 -1.93 -5.17 11.08
C GLU A 66 -1.81 -3.80 10.43
N SER A 67 -0.58 -3.30 10.23
CA SER A 67 -0.32 -2.03 9.58
C SER A 67 -0.92 -1.93 8.16
N CYS A 68 -0.97 -3.04 7.43
CA CYS A 68 -1.55 -3.08 6.09
C CYS A 68 -3.07 -3.24 6.12
N ILE A 69 -3.64 -3.85 7.18
CA ILE A 69 -5.09 -3.96 7.37
C ILE A 69 -5.67 -2.59 7.76
N GLN A 70 -4.97 -1.87 8.63
CA GLN A 70 -5.37 -0.56 9.12
C GLN A 70 -5.11 0.56 8.10
N TRP A 71 -4.38 0.28 7.02
CA TRP A 71 -4.14 1.28 5.99
C TRP A 71 -5.41 1.50 5.16
N ASN A 72 -5.99 2.70 5.28
CA ASN A 72 -7.10 3.16 4.43
C ASN A 72 -6.63 4.26 3.47
N ALA A 73 -7.07 4.24 2.22
CA ALA A 73 -6.78 5.34 1.30
C ALA A 73 -7.39 6.64 1.83
N ASP A 74 -6.61 7.73 1.84
CA ASP A 74 -7.04 9.03 2.34
C ASP A 74 -6.20 10.15 1.68
N ALA A 75 -6.80 11.34 1.54
CA ALA A 75 -6.27 12.50 0.84
C ALA A 75 -5.03 13.12 1.54
N ASP A 76 -4.80 12.78 2.81
CA ASP A 76 -3.62 13.19 3.58
C ASP A 76 -2.38 12.32 3.30
N LYS A 77 -2.57 11.16 2.65
CA LYS A 77 -1.47 10.24 2.35
C LYS A 77 -0.73 10.64 1.09
N LYS A 78 0.59 10.73 1.21
CA LYS A 78 1.49 11.05 0.10
C LYS A 78 1.22 10.19 -1.15
N ASP A 79 1.12 8.87 -0.99
CA ASP A 79 0.87 7.96 -2.13
C ASP A 79 -0.46 8.25 -2.83
N CYS A 80 -1.49 8.66 -2.07
CA CYS A 80 -2.78 9.05 -2.63
C CYS A 80 -2.70 10.40 -3.33
N GLN A 81 -1.94 11.36 -2.80
CA GLN A 81 -1.69 12.67 -3.42
C GLN A 81 -0.93 12.53 -4.74
N GLU A 82 0.12 11.70 -4.77
CA GLU A 82 0.86 11.39 -6.00
C GLU A 82 -0.05 10.73 -7.05
N GLY A 83 -0.92 9.81 -6.63
CA GLY A 83 -1.92 9.20 -7.51
C GLY A 83 -2.93 10.21 -8.07
N LEU A 84 -3.40 11.15 -7.24
CA LEU A 84 -4.29 12.23 -7.67
C LEU A 84 -3.62 13.14 -8.70
N GLU A 85 -2.36 13.52 -8.46
CA GLU A 85 -1.62 14.37 -9.38
C GLU A 85 -1.40 13.67 -10.73
N GLN A 86 -0.94 12.41 -10.71
CA GLN A 86 -0.57 11.68 -11.93
C GLN A 86 -1.78 11.22 -12.77
N LEU A 87 -2.85 10.77 -12.13
CA LEU A 87 -3.97 10.13 -12.81
C LEU A 87 -5.16 11.08 -13.01
N TRP A 88 -5.31 12.05 -12.12
CA TRP A 88 -6.44 12.99 -12.13
C TRP A 88 -6.01 14.43 -12.37
N ASP A 89 -4.71 14.77 -12.29
CA ASP A 89 -4.22 16.15 -12.39
C ASP A 89 -4.94 17.05 -11.36
N LEU A 90 -5.08 16.48 -10.16
CA LEU A 90 -5.69 17.09 -8.98
C LEU A 90 -4.69 17.08 -7.82
N GLY A 91 -4.82 18.04 -6.91
CA GLY A 91 -4.08 18.09 -5.66
C GLY A 91 -5.00 18.09 -4.45
N THR A 92 -4.43 18.26 -3.26
CA THR A 92 -5.16 18.46 -2.01
C THR A 92 -4.68 19.72 -1.30
N ASP A 93 -5.59 20.43 -0.63
CA ASP A 93 -5.23 21.56 0.24
C ASP A 93 -4.89 21.11 1.67
N ALA A 94 -4.59 22.07 2.55
CA ALA A 94 -4.22 21.80 3.94
C ALA A 94 -5.38 21.19 4.76
N GLU A 95 -6.61 21.36 4.29
CA GLU A 95 -7.84 20.81 4.85
C GLU A 95 -8.20 19.44 4.25
N GLY A 96 -7.40 18.94 3.28
CA GLY A 96 -7.59 17.66 2.62
C GLY A 96 -8.66 17.68 1.51
N GLN A 97 -9.09 18.86 1.04
CA GLN A 97 -10.04 18.98 -0.06
C GLN A 97 -9.32 18.91 -1.41
N PHE A 98 -9.99 18.30 -2.40
CA PHE A 98 -9.46 18.22 -3.76
C PHE A 98 -9.41 19.60 -4.42
N THR A 99 -8.24 19.95 -4.97
CA THR A 99 -7.99 21.19 -5.69
C THR A 99 -7.58 20.91 -7.14
N GLY A 100 -7.86 21.84 -8.06
CA GLY A 100 -7.58 21.71 -9.48
C GLY A 100 -8.77 22.10 -10.35
N ASP A 101 -8.91 21.49 -11.52
CA ASP A 101 -10.02 21.74 -12.43
C ASP A 101 -11.37 21.32 -11.78
N PRO A 102 -12.37 22.23 -11.66
CA PRO A 102 -13.64 21.92 -11.02
C PRO A 102 -14.47 20.85 -11.73
N GLY A 103 -14.22 20.57 -13.00
CA GLY A 103 -14.81 19.46 -13.73
C GLY A 103 -14.25 18.12 -13.26
N LYS A 104 -12.91 18.00 -13.22
CA LYS A 104 -12.22 16.80 -12.73
C LYS A 104 -12.50 16.50 -11.26
N VAL A 105 -12.57 17.53 -10.41
CA VAL A 105 -12.98 17.36 -9.00
C VAL A 105 -14.39 16.76 -8.91
N ARG A 106 -15.33 17.21 -9.74
CA ARG A 106 -16.69 16.65 -9.77
C ARG A 106 -16.70 15.21 -10.27
N GLU A 107 -15.92 14.90 -11.29
CA GLU A 107 -15.77 13.55 -11.83
C GLU A 107 -15.21 12.57 -10.79
N LEU A 108 -14.13 12.96 -10.10
CA LEU A 108 -13.53 12.15 -9.05
C LEU A 108 -14.53 11.91 -7.90
N ASN A 109 -15.22 12.95 -7.43
CA ASN A 109 -16.21 12.79 -6.36
C ASN A 109 -17.34 11.83 -6.78
N ALA A 110 -17.86 11.97 -8.00
CA ALA A 110 -18.87 11.05 -8.52
C ALA A 110 -18.34 9.61 -8.61
N PHE A 111 -17.09 9.42 -9.04
CA PHE A 111 -16.45 8.11 -9.04
C PHE A 111 -16.32 7.52 -7.63
N LEU A 112 -15.86 8.30 -6.65
CA LEU A 112 -15.73 7.86 -5.25
C LEU A 112 -17.09 7.46 -4.64
N GLU A 113 -18.16 8.16 -4.99
CA GLU A 113 -19.53 7.78 -4.60
C GLU A 113 -19.91 6.39 -5.17
N THR A 114 -19.47 6.03 -6.37
CA THR A 114 -19.74 4.69 -6.93
C THR A 114 -18.99 3.57 -6.21
N LEU A 115 -17.87 3.88 -5.55
CA LEU A 115 -17.07 2.91 -4.80
C LEU A 115 -17.61 2.65 -3.39
N ASN A 116 -18.41 3.57 -2.85
CA ASN A 116 -19.06 3.48 -1.55
C ASN A 116 -20.59 3.53 -1.70
N PRO A 117 -21.24 2.47 -2.20
CA PRO A 117 -22.70 2.43 -2.38
C PRO A 117 -23.50 2.44 -1.06
N GLU A 118 -22.85 2.38 0.11
CA GLU A 118 -23.49 2.23 1.43
C GLU A 118 -23.19 3.38 2.42
N ARG A 119 -23.06 4.62 1.96
CA ARG A 119 -23.24 5.75 2.89
C ARG A 119 -24.71 5.97 3.22
#